data_AF-A0A1B6JQC2-F1
#
_entry.id   AF-A0A1B6JQC2-F1
#
_cell.length_a   1.000
_cell.length_b   1.000
_cell.length_c   1.000
_cell.angle_alpha   90.00
_cell.angle_beta   90.00
_cell.angle_gamma   90.00
#
_symmetry.space_group_name_H-M   'P 1'
#
loop_
_entity.id
_entity.type
_entity.pdbx_description
1 polymer ?
#
loop_
_entity_poly.entity_id
_entity_poly.type
_entity_poly.pdbx_seq_one_letter_code
_entity_poly.pdbx_strand_id
1 'polypeptide(L)'
;LIPVHFALRIYQNGSVSYLMRRHLILSCQGSLNIFPFDDPQCSFAMESISYDLSAITYVWKNDEATLRKSPSLTTLNAYLIKNQTIPCPTKASWRGNYSCLK
;
A
#
# COMPACT_ATOMS: atom_id res chain seq x y z
N LEU A 1 17.70 17.83 -0.29
CA LEU A 1 17.37 16.46 0.18
C LEU A 1 16.08 16.52 1.00
N ILE A 2 15.12 15.64 0.75
CA ILE A 2 13.92 15.51 1.60
C ILE A 2 14.33 14.63 2.80
N PRO A 3 14.16 15.08 4.05
CA PRO A 3 14.52 14.29 5.21
C PRO A 3 13.66 13.02 5.31
N VAL A 4 14.31 11.88 5.54
CA VAL A 4 13.64 10.60 5.71
C VAL A 4 13.43 10.36 7.20
N HIS A 5 12.16 10.32 7.62
CA HIS A 5 11.80 9.96 8.99
C HIS A 5 11.46 8.47 9.05
N PHE A 6 12.26 7.72 9.80
CA PHE A 6 12.03 6.30 10.06
C PHE A 6 12.29 5.96 11.53
N ALA A 7 11.65 4.89 12.00
CA ALA A 7 11.90 4.28 13.30
C ALA A 7 12.29 2.81 13.08
N LEU A 8 13.32 2.36 13.80
CA LEU A 8 13.82 1.00 13.76
C LEU A 8 13.87 0.46 15.18
N ARG A 9 13.28 -0.72 15.42
CA ARG A 9 13.37 -1.44 16.68
C ARG A 9 13.81 -2.88 16.42
N ILE A 10 14.89 -3.28 17.08
CA ILE A 10 15.45 -4.64 17.02
C ILE A 10 15.09 -5.33 18.34
N TYR A 11 14.57 -6.55 18.25
CA TYR A 11 14.17 -7.36 19.40
C TYR A 11 15.24 -8.43 19.67
N GLN A 12 15.32 -8.90 20.92
CA GLN A 12 16.30 -9.91 21.32
C GLN A 12 16.15 -11.25 20.57
N ASN A 13 14.95 -11.56 20.07
CA ASN A 13 14.69 -12.75 19.25
C ASN A 13 15.08 -12.59 17.77
N GLY A 14 15.70 -11.47 17.38
CA GLY A 14 16.13 -11.19 16.01
C GLY A 14 15.06 -10.56 15.11
N SER A 15 13.82 -10.38 15.59
CA SER A 15 12.79 -9.65 14.84
C SER A 15 13.14 -8.16 14.73
N VAL A 16 12.70 -7.52 13.64
CA VAL A 16 12.93 -6.10 13.38
C VAL A 16 11.62 -5.43 13.01
N SER A 17 11.26 -4.38 13.74
CA SER A 17 10.16 -3.47 13.38
C SER A 17 10.74 -2.26 12.69
N TYR A 18 10.34 -2.03 11.44
CA TYR A 18 10.71 -0.87 10.64
C TYR A 18 9.46 -0.08 10.28
N LEU A 19 9.46 1.22 10.58
CA LEU A 19 8.37 2.14 10.27
C LEU A 19 8.91 3.35 9.54
N MET A 20 8.23 3.77 8.47
CA MET A 20 8.56 4.99 7.73
C MET A 20 7.29 5.74 7.35
N ARG A 21 7.35 7.07 7.38
CA ARG A 21 6.28 7.92 6.85
C ARG A 21 6.56 8.22 5.38
N ARG A 22 5.60 7.93 4.50
CA ARG A 22 5.66 8.26 3.08
C ARG A 22 4.51 9.17 2.69
N HIS A 23 4.80 10.17 1.87
CA HIS A 23 3.80 10.96 1.17
C HIS A 23 3.77 10.46 -0.27
N LEU A 24 2.60 9.97 -0.70
CA LEU A 24 2.39 9.41 -2.02
C LEU A 24 1.25 10.18 -2.69
N ILE A 25 1.43 10.47 -3.97
CA ILE A 25 0.34 10.97 -4.82
C ILE A 25 -0.15 9.75 -5.60
N LEU A 26 -1.39 9.33 -5.32
CA LEU A 26 -2.03 8.23 -6.03
C LEU A 26 -2.94 8.82 -7.10
N SER A 27 -2.79 8.35 -8.34
CA SER A 27 -3.63 8.75 -9.45
C SER A 27 -4.59 7.62 -9.79
N CYS A 28 -5.88 7.91 -9.83
CA CYS A 28 -6.94 7.01 -10.26
C CYS A 28 -7.89 7.75 -11.20
N GLN A 29 -8.51 7.01 -12.11
CA GLN A 29 -9.41 7.56 -13.09
C GLN A 29 -10.85 7.21 -12.71
N GLY A 30 -11.67 8.26 -12.58
CA GLY A 30 -13.11 8.15 -12.43
C GLY A 30 -13.84 8.04 -13.77
N SER A 31 -15.16 7.89 -13.70
CA SER A 31 -16.02 7.83 -14.89
C SER A 31 -16.59 9.21 -15.19
N LEU A 32 -15.90 9.95 -16.06
CA LEU A 32 -16.25 11.34 -16.37
C LEU A 32 -17.65 11.50 -17.00
N ASN A 33 -18.20 10.43 -17.62
CA ASN A 33 -19.52 10.45 -18.24
C ASN A 33 -20.67 10.61 -17.24
N ILE A 34 -20.42 10.30 -15.96
CA ILE A 34 -21.42 10.39 -14.88
C ILE A 34 -20.93 11.31 -13.75
N PHE A 35 -19.92 12.14 -14.00
CA PHE A 35 -19.43 13.10 -13.02
C PHE A 35 -20.58 14.03 -12.57
N PRO A 36 -20.75 14.32 -11.26
CA PRO A 36 -19.90 13.95 -10.12
C PRO A 36 -20.36 12.72 -9.33
N PHE A 37 -21.09 11.78 -9.94
CA PHE A 37 -21.71 10.63 -9.28
C PHE A 37 -20.93 9.31 -9.46
N ASP A 38 -19.65 9.36 -9.80
CA ASP A 38 -18.82 8.18 -9.95
C ASP A 38 -18.20 7.70 -8.64
N ASP A 39 -17.94 6.39 -8.56
CA ASP A 39 -17.25 5.73 -7.45
C ASP A 39 -15.86 5.24 -7.89
N PRO A 40 -14.84 6.13 -7.99
CA PRO A 40 -13.53 5.75 -8.51
C PRO A 40 -12.83 4.74 -7.58
N GLN A 41 -12.38 3.63 -8.16
CA GLN A 41 -11.59 2.64 -7.43
C GLN A 41 -10.09 2.94 -7.57
N CYS A 42 -9.50 3.49 -6.51
CA CYS A 42 -8.08 3.86 -6.48
C CYS A 42 -7.25 2.72 -5.87
N SER A 43 -6.33 2.14 -6.64
CA SER A 43 -5.43 1.09 -6.15
C SER A 43 -4.02 1.61 -5.89
N PHE A 44 -3.40 1.06 -4.86
CA PHE A 44 -1.98 1.23 -4.57
C PHE A 44 -1.35 -0.17 -4.45
N ALA A 45 -0.08 -0.32 -4.78
CA ALA A 45 0.63 -1.58 -4.59
C ALA A 45 2.07 -1.33 -4.17
N MET A 46 2.61 -2.23 -3.36
CA MET A 46 4.02 -2.29 -2.96
C MET A 46 4.61 -3.60 -3.43
N GLU A 47 5.72 -3.54 -4.13
CA GLU A 47 6.42 -4.70 -4.66
C GLU A 47 7.91 -4.59 -4.35
N SER A 48 8.54 -5.74 -4.11
CA SER A 48 10.00 -5.82 -4.02
C SER A 48 10.61 -5.50 -5.39
N ILE A 49 11.59 -4.60 -5.41
CA ILE A 49 12.28 -4.23 -6.65
C ILE A 49 13.41 -5.20 -6.97
N SER A 50 14.17 -5.61 -5.94
CA SER A 50 15.46 -6.30 -6.11
C SER A 50 15.42 -7.79 -5.80
N TYR A 51 14.45 -8.24 -5.00
CA TYR A 51 14.39 -9.62 -4.50
C TYR A 51 13.09 -10.29 -4.92
N ASP A 52 13.21 -11.46 -5.53
CA ASP A 52 12.06 -12.25 -5.92
C ASP A 52 11.35 -12.90 -4.71
N LEU A 53 10.28 -13.63 -4.99
CA LEU A 53 9.46 -14.29 -3.98
C LEU A 53 10.24 -15.34 -3.15
N SER A 54 11.30 -15.93 -3.71
CA SER A 54 12.09 -16.96 -3.03
C SER A 54 12.97 -16.38 -1.91
N ALA A 55 13.37 -15.12 -2.06
CA ALA A 55 14.18 -14.41 -1.08
C ALA A 55 13.33 -13.56 -0.12
N ILE A 56 12.26 -12.91 -0.59
CA ILE A 56 11.42 -12.04 0.22
C ILE A 56 9.94 -12.26 -0.08
N THR A 57 9.15 -12.56 0.95
CA THR A 57 7.69 -12.65 0.89
C THR A 57 7.06 -11.59 1.78
N TYR A 58 6.13 -10.82 1.21
CA TYR A 58 5.32 -9.83 1.89
C TYR A 58 3.98 -10.45 2.26
N VAL A 59 3.54 -10.20 3.48
CA VAL A 59 2.27 -10.72 4.00
C VAL A 59 1.57 -9.58 4.72
N TRP A 60 0.30 -9.35 4.39
CA TRP A 60 -0.53 -8.45 5.17
C TRP A 60 -0.68 -9.02 6.58
N LYS A 61 -0.57 -8.17 7.60
CA LYS A 61 -0.88 -8.60 8.96
C LYS A 61 -2.39 -8.83 9.04
N ASN A 62 -2.84 -9.94 9.62
CA ASN A 62 -4.26 -10.31 9.67
C ASN A 62 -5.08 -9.47 10.67
N ASP A 63 -4.68 -8.24 10.97
CA ASP A 63 -5.37 -7.39 11.92
C ASP A 63 -6.21 -6.31 11.23
N GLU A 64 -7.29 -5.92 11.90
CA GLU A 64 -8.14 -4.77 11.59
C GLU A 64 -7.32 -3.45 11.52
N ALA A 65 -6.06 -3.48 11.98
CA ALA A 65 -5.16 -2.34 12.07
C ALA A 65 -4.27 -2.12 10.84
N THR A 66 -4.25 -3.03 9.85
CA THR A 66 -3.34 -2.93 8.71
C THR A 66 -3.59 -1.69 7.84
N LEU A 67 -4.86 -1.31 7.65
CA LEU A 67 -5.24 -0.06 6.98
C LEU A 67 -6.19 0.75 7.86
N ARG A 68 -5.62 1.55 8.78
CA ARG A 68 -6.40 2.50 9.59
C ARG A 68 -6.44 3.87 8.96
N LYS A 69 -7.65 4.38 8.72
CA LYS A 69 -7.85 5.78 8.38
C LYS A 69 -7.50 6.65 9.59
N SER A 70 -6.67 7.67 9.38
CA SER A 70 -6.43 8.68 10.41
C SER A 70 -7.73 9.45 10.70
N PRO A 71 -8.11 9.66 11.98
CA PRO A 71 -9.24 10.52 12.34
C PRO A 71 -9.09 11.95 11.82
N SER A 72 -7.85 12.41 11.61
CA SER A 72 -7.54 13.75 11.08
C SER A 72 -7.56 13.81 9.55
N LEU A 73 -7.87 12.72 8.85
CA LEU A 73 -7.94 12.73 7.38
C LEU A 73 -9.16 13.53 6.92
N THR A 74 -8.91 14.72 6.38
CA THR A 74 -9.94 15.57 5.76
C THR A 74 -10.06 15.24 4.27
N THR A 75 -11.29 15.34 3.77
CA THR A 75 -11.64 15.06 2.38
C THR A 75 -12.44 16.23 1.84
N LEU A 76 -12.09 16.73 0.66
CA LEU A 76 -12.81 17.85 0.04
C LEU A 76 -13.99 17.36 -0.81
N ASN A 77 -13.72 16.47 -1.77
CA ASN A 77 -14.69 16.07 -2.81
C ASN A 77 -14.91 14.55 -2.91
N ALA A 78 -14.13 13.73 -2.21
CA ALA A 78 -14.22 12.27 -2.28
C ALA A 78 -13.86 11.66 -0.93
N TYR A 79 -14.58 10.63 -0.51
CA TYR A 79 -14.37 9.94 0.76
C TYR A 79 -14.23 8.43 0.55
N LEU A 80 -13.48 7.78 1.44
CA LEU A 80 -13.28 6.34 1.39
C LEU A 80 -14.55 5.63 1.88
N ILE A 81 -15.25 4.94 0.97
CA ILE A 81 -16.43 4.11 1.28
C ILE A 81 -16.00 2.71 1.71
N LYS A 82 -15.04 2.12 0.99
CA LYS A 82 -14.56 0.75 1.21
C LYS A 82 -13.07 0.65 0.92
N ASN A 83 -12.36 -0.17 1.70
CA ASN A 83 -11.01 -0.61 1.41
C ASN A 83 -10.97 -2.14 1.31
N GLN A 84 -9.91 -2.65 0.69
CA GLN A 84 -9.61 -4.07 0.64
C GLN A 84 -8.11 -4.23 0.48
N THR A 85 -7.53 -5.16 1.23
CA THR A 85 -6.14 -5.60 1.05
C THR A 85 -6.14 -6.96 0.39
N ILE A 86 -5.31 -7.14 -0.63
CA ILE A 86 -5.11 -8.43 -1.30
C ILE A 86 -3.64 -8.63 -1.65
N PRO A 87 -3.18 -9.88 -1.78
CA PRO A 87 -1.98 -10.17 -2.55
C PRO A 87 -2.18 -9.69 -3.99
N CYS A 88 -1.12 -9.21 -4.63
CA CYS A 88 -1.23 -8.87 -6.04
C CYS A 88 -1.55 -10.13 -6.86
N PRO A 89 -2.42 -10.03 -7.88
CA PRO A 89 -2.65 -11.16 -8.77
C PRO A 89 -1.35 -11.54 -9.45
N THR A 90 -1.13 -12.85 -9.63
CA THR A 90 0.02 -13.39 -10.36
C THR A 90 0.01 -12.83 -11.77
N LYS A 91 0.98 -11.96 -12.07
CA LYS A 91 1.18 -11.39 -13.40
C LYS A 91 2.40 -12.06 -14.01
N ALA A 92 2.29 -12.47 -15.28
CA ALA A 92 3.45 -12.74 -16.10
C ALA A 92 4.18 -11.42 -16.33
N SER A 93 5.10 -11.09 -15.43
CA SER A 93 5.99 -9.94 -15.56
C SER A 93 7.28 -10.40 -16.21
N TRP A 94 7.79 -9.64 -17.17
CA TRP A 94 9.11 -9.85 -17.76
C TRP A 94 10.23 -9.80 -16.71
N ARG A 95 9.99 -9.17 -15.55
CA ARG A 95 10.95 -9.16 -14.43
C ARG A 95 11.05 -10.50 -13.73
N GLY A 96 9.99 -11.31 -13.74
CA GLY A 96 9.88 -12.54 -12.93
C GLY A 96 8.84 -12.42 -11.82
N ASN A 97 8.90 -13.32 -10.84
CA ASN A 97 7.90 -13.44 -9.77
C ASN A 97 8.34 -12.72 -8.49
N TYR A 98 7.85 -11.51 -8.28
CA TYR A 98 8.18 -10.67 -7.13
C TYR A 98 7.02 -10.62 -6.14
N SER A 99 7.39 -10.55 -4.86
CA SER A 99 6.40 -10.38 -3.81
C SER A 99 5.77 -8.98 -3.87
N CYS A 100 4.43 -8.95 -3.86
CA CYS A 100 3.63 -7.75 -4.05
C CYS A 100 2.34 -7.78 -3.20
N LEU A 101 2.03 -6.64 -2.58
CA LEU A 101 0.78 -6.39 -1.86
C LEU A 101 0.02 -5.23 -2.50
N LYS A 102 -1.32 -5.35 -2.58
CA LYS A 102 -2.23 -4.35 -3.16
C LYS A 102 -3.33 -4.00 -2.17
#